data_AF-A0A661HGG7-F1
#
_entry.id   AF-A0A661HGG7-F1
#
_cell.length_a   1.000
_cell.length_b   1.000
_cell.length_c   1.000
_cell.angle_alpha   90.00
_cell.angle_beta   90.00
_cell.angle_gamma   90.00
#
_symmetry.space_group_name_H-M   'P 1'
#
loop_
_entity.id
_entity.type
_entity.pdbx_description
1 polymer ?
#
loop_
_entity_poly.entity_id
_entity_poly.type
_entity_poly.pdbx_seq_one_letter_code
_entity_poly.pdbx_strand_id
1 'polypeptide(L)' 'MALIDLFNIKKQYDIKVLLKNVDFHLNEAERVSIVGQNGCGKSTLMKIIMGTEDLNEGKRVV' A
#
# COMPACT_ATOMS: atom_id res chain seq x y z
N MET A 1 -15.77 7.86 7.92
CA MET A 1 -15.23 8.01 6.54
C MET A 1 -13.84 7.40 6.56
N ALA A 2 -13.40 6.77 5.48
CA ALA A 2 -12.03 6.23 5.43
C ALA A 2 -11.04 7.37 5.72
N LEU A 3 -10.01 7.09 6.53
CA LEU A 3 -8.84 7.97 6.61
C LEU A 3 -7.96 7.78 5.37
N ILE A 4 -7.91 6.55 4.85
CA ILE A 4 -7.25 6.24 3.60
C ILE A 4 -7.85 5.00 2.95
N ASP A 5 -7.96 5.06 1.63
CA ASP A 5 -8.33 3.96 0.75
C ASP A 5 -7.26 3.75 -0.32
N LEU A 6 -6.93 2.49 -0.55
CA LEU A 6 -6.07 2.00 -1.61
C LEU A 6 -6.86 1.01 -2.46
N PHE A 7 -6.95 1.28 -3.77
CA PHE A 7 -7.69 0.45 -4.71
C PHE A 7 -6.76 -0.15 -5.76
N ASN A 8 -6.76 -1.48 -5.84
CA ASN A 8 -6.03 -2.30 -6.83
C ASN A 8 -4.57 -1.85 -7.02
N ILE A 9 -3.86 -1.67 -5.91
CA ILE A 9 -2.49 -1.16 -5.93
C ILE A 9 -1.53 -2.18 -6.51
N LYS A 10 -0.70 -1.71 -7.45
CA LYS A 10 0.47 -2.43 -7.94
C LYS A 10 1.73 -1.58 -7.77
N LYS A 11 2.78 -2.21 -7.26
CA LYS A 11 4.12 -1.63 -7.19
C LYS A 11 5.17 -2.66 -7.57
N GLN A 12 6.03 -2.24 -8.48
CA GLN A 12 7.10 -3.03 -9.08
C GLN A 12 8.37 -2.18 -9.13
N TYR A 13 9.51 -2.83 -8.89
CA TYR A 13 10.83 -2.28 -9.16
C TYR A 13 11.52 -3.21 -10.14
N ASP A 14 11.92 -2.68 -11.29
CA ASP A 14 12.46 -3.44 -12.43
C ASP A 14 11.57 -4.63 -12.78
N ILE A 15 12.03 -5.86 -12.54
CA ILE A 15 11.27 -7.09 -12.82
C ILE A 15 10.52 -7.64 -11.59
N LYS A 16 10.75 -7.07 -10.40
CA LYS A 16 10.23 -7.58 -9.14
C LYS A 16 8.94 -6.87 -8.74
N VAL A 17 7.84 -7.60 -8.81
CA VAL A 17 6.54 -7.15 -8.28
C VAL A 17 6.55 -7.31 -6.76
N LEU A 18 6.38 -6.20 -6.02
CA LEU A 18 6.29 -6.23 -4.56
C LEU A 18 4.85 -6.23 -4.08
N LEU A 19 3.98 -5.47 -4.76
CA LEU A 19 2.55 -5.39 -4.47
C LEU A 19 1.79 -5.67 -5.76
N LYS A 20 0.78 -6.54 -5.69
CA LYS A 20 -0.06 -6.91 -6.82
C LYS A 20 -1.50 -7.02 -6.34
N ASN A 21 -2.38 -6.22 -6.94
CA ASN A 21 -3.81 -6.21 -6.65
C ASN A 21 -4.11 -6.05 -5.14
N VAL A 22 -3.47 -5.05 -4.52
CA VAL A 22 -3.66 -4.78 -3.09
C VAL A 22 -4.77 -3.76 -2.91
N ASP A 23 -5.84 -4.19 -2.24
CA ASP A 23 -6.88 -3.31 -1.70
C ASP A 23 -6.66 -3.15 -0.19
N PHE A 24 -6.73 -1.92 0.31
CA PHE A 24 -6.53 -1.62 1.72
C PHE A 24 -7.36 -0.40 2.13
N HIS A 25 -7.91 -0.47 3.33
CA HIS A 25 -8.73 0.58 3.92
C HIS A 25 -8.31 0.76 5.38
N LEU A 26 -8.27 2.00 5.84
CA LEU A 26 -7.99 2.33 7.24
C LEU A 26 -8.91 3.46 7.69
N ASN A 27 -9.59 3.25 8.81
CA ASN A 27 -10.43 4.25 9.44
C ASN A 27 -9.67 5.09 10.46
N GLU A 28 -10.23 6.27 10.79
CA GLU A 28 -9.77 7.03 11.95
C GLU A 28 -9.83 6.19 13.22
N ALA A 29 -8.83 6.36 14.09
CA ALA A 29 -8.63 5.61 15.33
C ALA A 29 -8.40 4.09 15.20
N GLU A 30 -8.38 3.53 13.99
CA GLU A 30 -8.03 2.14 13.74
C GLU A 30 -6.51 1.93 13.89
N ARG A 31 -6.12 0.77 14.45
CA ARG A 31 -4.71 0.38 14.58
C ARG A 31 -4.49 -0.93 13.83
N VAL A 32 -3.65 -0.89 12.80
CA VAL A 32 -3.34 -2.04 11.94
C VAL A 32 -1.84 -2.32 11.96
N SER A 33 -1.50 -3.61 11.99
CA SER A 33 -0.12 -4.09 11.87
C SER A 33 0.08 -4.77 10.51
N ILE A 34 1.11 -4.38 9.77
CA ILE A 34 1.50 -5.01 8.51
C ILE A 34 2.60 -6.04 8.79
N VAL A 35 2.30 -7.32 8.57
CA VAL A 35 3.22 -8.44 8.84
C VAL A 35 3.57 -9.19 7.55
N GLY A 36 4.72 -9.89 7.56
CA GLY A 36 5.22 -10.62 6.39
C GLY A 36 6.74 -10.71 6.38
N GLN A 37 7.30 -11.52 5.47
CA GLN A 37 8.75 -11.74 5.36
C GLN A 37 9.51 -10.49 4.92
N ASN A 38 10.82 -10.46 5.14
CA ASN A 38 11.66 -9.37 4.67
C ASN A 38 11.64 -9.29 3.13
N GLY A 39 11.51 -8.07 2.61
CA GLY A 39 11.43 -7.84 1.17
C GLY A 39 10.07 -8.14 0.51
N CYS A 40 9.01 -8.44 1.27
CA CYS A 40 7.67 -8.69 0.73
C CYS A 40 6.83 -7.43 0.44
N GLY A 41 7.42 -6.23 0.56
CA GLY A 41 6.74 -4.97 0.22
C GLY A 41 6.07 -4.22 1.39
N LYS A 42 6.26 -4.62 2.65
CA LYS A 42 5.64 -3.93 3.82
C LYS A 42 5.98 -2.44 3.89
N SER A 43 7.27 -2.11 3.88
CA SER A 43 7.72 -0.70 3.93
C SER A 43 7.30 0.07 2.68
N THR A 44 7.20 -0.61 1.52
CA THR A 44 6.68 -0.02 0.29
C THR A 44 5.19 0.32 0.43
N LEU A 45 4.38 -0.58 0.97
CA LEU A 45 2.96 -0.33 1.25
C LEU A 45 2.80 0.85 2.24
N MET A 46 3.60 0.90 3.31
CA MET A 46 3.60 2.03 4.24
C MET A 46 3.94 3.36 3.56
N LYS A 47 4.96 3.39 2.69
CA LYS A 47 5.32 4.62 1.96
C LYS A 47 4.20 5.08 1.01
N ILE A 48 3.54 4.14 0.34
CA ILE A 48 2.36 4.40 -0.49
C ILE A 48 1.23 4.99 0.35
N ILE A 49 0.91 4.40 1.51
CA ILE A 49 -0.08 4.93 2.46
C ILE A 49 0.26 6.38 2.83
N MET A 50 1.53 6.66 3.14
CA MET A 50 2.02 8.00 3.48
C MET A 50 2.12 8.97 2.28
N GLY A 51 1.92 8.50 1.04
CA GLY A 51 2.05 9.31 -0.17
C GLY A 51 3.49 9.71 -0.52
N THR A 52 4.48 8.94 -0.05
CA THR A 52 5.92 9.19 -0.29
C THR A 52 6.53 8.25 -1.33
N GLU A 53 5.70 7.43 -1.97
CA GLU A 53 6.09 6.50 -3.01
C GLU A 53 4.98 6.40 -4.06
N ASP A 54 5.36 6.51 -5.34
CA ASP A 54 4.40 6.48 -6.45
C ASP A 54 3.88 5.08 -6.73
N LEU A 55 2.69 5.03 -7.33
CA LEU A 55 2.05 3.81 -7.78
C LEU A 55 2.46 3.50 -9.23
N ASN A 56 2.59 2.21 -9.57
CA ASN A 56 2.60 1.84 -10.99
C ASN A 56 1.17 1.72 -11.53
N GLU A 57 0.26 1.14 -10.76
CA GLU A 57 -1.17 1.03 -11.07
C GLU A 57 -2.00 1.17 -9.78
N GLY A 58 -3.28 1.49 -9.93
CA GLY A 58 -4.23 1.66 -8.84
C GLY A 58 -4.42 3.12 -8.39
N LYS A 59 -5.15 3.31 -7.28
CA LYS A 59 -5.49 4.64 -6.76
C LYS A 59 -5.35 4.71 -5.24
N ARG A 60 -4.77 5.81 -4.76
CA ARG A 60 -4.80 6.22 -3.35
C ARG A 60 -5.81 7.35 -3.17
N VAL A 61 -6.71 7.22 -2.21
CA VAL A 61 -7.70 8.22 -1.81
C VAL A 61 -7.52 8.49 -0.32
N VAL A 62 -7.48 9.77 0.06
CA VAL A 62 -7.35 10.25 1.44
C VAL A 62 -8.55 11.14 1.72
#